data_AF-A0A5D2R7M6-F1
#
_entry.id   AF-A0A5D2R7M6-F1
#
_cell.length_a   1.000
_cell.length_b   1.000
_cell.length_c   1.000
_cell.angle_alpha   90.00
_cell.angle_beta   90.00
_cell.angle_gamma   90.00
#
_symmetry.space_group_name_H-M   'P 1'
#
loop_
_entity.id
_entity.type
_entity.pdbx_description
1 polymer ?
#
loop_
_entity_poly.entity_id
_entity_poly.type
_entity_poly.pdbx_seq_one_letter_code
_entity_poly.pdbx_strand_id
1 'polypeptide(L)'
;MKGVFVLNLMFSFLLLLYPSTSFPLCTNSEAPFTLKTALKFCSYNGSSCCNSTVDSQLQKQFQDMNISDPSCASVLQSVLCARCDPFSAQLFAIDTETRTVPLLCNSTVSTNSSQSNQATNDFCSNVWDTCQNVSMLNSPFAPSLQGQAGAPANSNFTKLIDLWRSKTDFCNAFGGASTDESVCYDGEPVRLNETRTPSAPNGLCLEKIGNGSYLDMAAHPDGSNRAFFSNQQGKIWLATIPKVGSGGTLELDESNPFIDLTDEVHFDTAFGMMGIAFHPNFTQNGRFFASFNCNKGKSPGCTGRCSCNSDVNCDPSKLGTDNGAQPCQYQSVVAEYTSNGSATQSSSAENARPSEVRRIFTMGLPFTSQHGGQILFGPTDGYLYFMMGDGGGDGDPYNFAQNKKSVLGKIMRLDVDNIPSAAEINRLGLWGNYSIPKDNPYSEDENLLPEIWAFGFRNPWRCSFDSERPSYFMCGDVGEDLYEEVDIISKGGNYGWRVYEGPYRFNPTSSPGGNTSANSINPIFPVMGYNHSEVNKKIGSASIIGGYFYRSNIDPCMYGRYLYADLYSGAIWAATEDPENSGNFSTSTFVLVVQETLLYNAAVCQEVTFQHWVIFSHLVRTIAKTSTC
;
A
#
# COMPACT_ATOMS: atom_id res chain seq x y z
N MET A 1 7.60 -60.84 -18.11
CA MET A 1 6.87 -60.09 -17.06
C MET A 1 7.90 -59.30 -16.26
N LYS A 2 7.96 -57.97 -16.21
CA LYS A 2 7.10 -56.86 -16.63
C LYS A 2 8.03 -55.75 -17.15
N GLY A 3 7.65 -55.11 -18.25
CA GLY A 3 8.34 -53.94 -18.80
C GLY A 3 8.03 -52.68 -17.99
N VAL A 4 9.03 -51.82 -17.86
CA VAL A 4 8.97 -50.49 -17.24
C VAL A 4 8.26 -49.54 -18.22
N PHE A 5 7.11 -49.00 -17.80
CA PHE A 5 6.47 -47.88 -18.49
C PHE A 5 6.93 -46.58 -17.82
N VAL A 6 7.79 -45.84 -18.51
CA VAL A 6 8.12 -44.44 -18.17
C VAL A 6 7.06 -43.56 -18.82
N LEU A 7 6.19 -42.96 -18.02
CA LEU A 7 5.23 -41.97 -18.48
C LEU A 7 5.83 -40.57 -18.24
N ASN A 8 6.46 -40.01 -19.27
CA ASN A 8 6.80 -38.59 -19.32
C ASN A 8 5.50 -37.81 -19.58
N LEU A 9 4.90 -37.21 -18.54
CA LEU A 9 3.96 -36.12 -18.74
C LEU A 9 4.74 -34.80 -18.71
N MET A 10 5.04 -34.27 -19.89
CA MET A 10 5.27 -32.84 -20.04
C MET A 10 3.91 -32.14 -19.90
N PHE A 11 3.64 -31.57 -18.73
CA PHE A 11 2.66 -30.50 -18.61
C PHE A 11 3.34 -29.21 -19.04
N SER A 12 3.15 -28.83 -20.30
CA SER A 12 3.37 -27.45 -20.75
C SER A 12 2.34 -26.56 -20.06
N PHE A 13 2.68 -26.00 -18.91
CA PHE A 13 2.00 -24.84 -18.38
C PHE A 13 2.39 -23.65 -19.27
N LEU A 14 1.53 -23.33 -20.23
CA LEU A 14 1.49 -21.99 -20.83
C LEU A 14 1.06 -21.03 -19.72
N LEU A 15 2.03 -20.58 -18.93
CA LEU A 15 1.89 -19.40 -18.08
C LEU A 15 1.72 -18.21 -19.03
N LEU A 16 0.46 -17.80 -19.23
CA LEU A 16 0.16 -16.48 -19.75
C LEU A 16 0.73 -15.48 -18.73
N LEU A 17 1.88 -14.91 -19.05
CA LEU A 17 2.47 -13.77 -18.35
C LEU A 17 1.45 -12.63 -18.46
N TYR A 18 0.74 -12.34 -17.36
CA TYR A 18 0.12 -11.03 -17.20
C TYR A 18 1.22 -10.12 -16.64
N PRO A 19 1.66 -9.09 -17.38
CA PRO A 19 2.66 -8.15 -16.87
C PRO A 19 2.04 -7.29 -15.77
N SER A 20 2.87 -6.83 -14.84
CA SER A 20 2.53 -5.76 -13.90
C SER A 20 2.14 -4.51 -14.71
N THR A 21 0.84 -4.24 -14.84
CA THR A 21 0.35 -3.07 -15.58
C THR A 21 0.27 -1.87 -14.64
N SER A 22 0.97 -0.76 -14.94
CA SER A 22 0.45 0.54 -14.50
C SER A 22 -0.91 0.72 -15.15
N PHE A 23 -1.88 1.24 -14.40
CA PHE A 23 -3.13 1.61 -15.05
C PHE A 23 -2.85 2.74 -16.05
N PRO A 24 -3.50 2.74 -17.22
CA PRO A 24 -3.45 3.90 -18.08
C PRO A 24 -4.08 5.11 -17.36
N LEU A 25 -3.77 6.31 -17.84
CA LEU A 25 -4.19 7.55 -17.18
C LEU A 25 -5.33 8.22 -17.94
N CYS A 26 -6.27 8.77 -17.19
CA CYS A 26 -7.31 9.64 -17.71
C CYS A 26 -6.85 11.10 -17.76
N THR A 27 -7.53 11.96 -18.52
CA THR A 27 -7.20 13.41 -18.59
C THR A 27 -7.23 14.16 -17.24
N ASN A 28 -7.84 13.59 -16.21
CA ASN A 28 -7.82 14.10 -14.83
C ASN A 28 -6.70 13.49 -13.96
N SER A 29 -5.78 12.73 -14.57
CA SER A 29 -4.69 12.00 -13.92
C SER A 29 -5.13 10.85 -13.00
N GLU A 30 -6.37 10.39 -13.08
CA GLU A 30 -6.86 9.22 -12.34
C GLU A 30 -6.84 7.95 -13.22
N ALA A 31 -6.93 6.77 -12.60
CA ALA A 31 -7.10 5.52 -13.35
C ALA A 31 -8.50 5.47 -13.99
N PRO A 32 -8.64 4.91 -15.20
CA PRO A 32 -9.95 4.51 -15.71
C PRO A 32 -10.54 3.43 -14.82
N PHE A 33 -11.86 3.43 -14.74
CA PHE A 33 -12.61 2.50 -13.90
C PHE A 33 -13.46 1.57 -14.75
N THR A 34 -13.83 0.43 -14.18
CA THR A 34 -14.69 -0.53 -14.87
C THR A 34 -16.14 -0.07 -14.82
N LEU A 35 -16.74 0.10 -16.00
CA LEU A 35 -18.13 0.44 -16.18
C LEU A 35 -19.04 -0.74 -15.82
N LYS A 36 -20.06 -0.49 -14.99
CA LYS A 36 -21.13 -1.47 -14.72
C LYS A 36 -22.03 -1.69 -15.93
N THR A 37 -22.19 -0.67 -16.76
CA THR A 37 -23.02 -0.66 -17.97
C THR A 37 -22.34 0.19 -19.03
N ALA A 38 -22.45 -0.21 -20.30
CA ALA A 38 -21.91 0.57 -21.41
C ALA A 38 -22.43 2.01 -21.43
N LEU A 39 -21.58 2.94 -21.84
CA LEU A 39 -21.95 4.34 -22.04
C LEU A 39 -22.96 4.43 -23.19
N LYS A 40 -23.93 5.34 -23.08
CA LYS A 40 -25.02 5.43 -24.05
C LYS A 40 -24.64 6.24 -25.27
N PHE A 41 -23.88 7.31 -25.07
CA PHE A 41 -23.44 8.18 -26.17
C PHE A 41 -22.13 7.68 -26.76
N CYS A 42 -21.10 7.47 -25.94
CA CYS A 42 -19.80 7.04 -26.43
C CYS A 42 -19.64 5.53 -26.66
N SER A 43 -20.64 4.71 -26.29
CA SER A 43 -20.65 3.25 -26.51
C SER A 43 -19.45 2.47 -25.95
N TYR A 44 -18.63 3.07 -25.09
CA TYR A 44 -17.54 2.39 -24.38
C TYR A 44 -18.09 1.31 -23.45
N ASN A 45 -17.41 0.17 -23.42
CA ASN A 45 -17.64 -0.94 -22.51
C ASN A 45 -16.33 -1.30 -21.79
N GLY A 46 -16.43 -1.93 -20.61
CA GLY A 46 -15.25 -2.29 -19.83
C GLY A 46 -14.60 -1.10 -19.13
N SER A 47 -13.30 -0.92 -19.30
CA SER A 47 -12.52 0.17 -18.69
C SER A 47 -12.77 1.49 -19.41
N SER A 48 -13.03 2.58 -18.67
CA SER A 48 -13.25 3.91 -19.27
C SER A 48 -12.93 5.05 -18.29
N CYS A 49 -12.56 6.20 -18.85
CA CYS A 49 -12.37 7.45 -18.13
C CYS A 49 -13.66 8.26 -17.89
N CYS A 50 -14.79 7.84 -18.46
CA CYS A 50 -16.06 8.52 -18.33
C CYS A 50 -17.08 7.68 -17.57
N ASN A 51 -17.89 8.32 -16.72
CA ASN A 51 -19.10 7.72 -16.17
C ASN A 51 -20.32 8.21 -16.94
N SER A 52 -21.52 7.74 -16.57
CA SER A 52 -22.77 8.16 -17.21
C SER A 52 -23.03 9.68 -17.17
N THR A 53 -22.50 10.37 -16.15
CA THR A 53 -22.64 11.83 -16.02
C THR A 53 -21.77 12.54 -17.06
N VAL A 54 -20.51 12.14 -17.18
CA VAL A 54 -19.58 12.70 -18.18
C VAL A 54 -20.05 12.35 -19.60
N ASP A 55 -20.53 11.12 -19.83
CA ASP A 55 -21.12 10.69 -21.11
C ASP A 55 -22.32 11.56 -21.52
N SER A 56 -23.20 11.88 -20.57
CA SER A 56 -24.35 12.78 -20.80
C SER A 56 -23.91 14.22 -21.09
N GLN A 57 -22.82 14.69 -20.47
CA GLN A 57 -22.25 16.02 -20.75
C GLN A 57 -21.64 16.08 -22.15
N LEU A 58 -20.92 15.04 -22.57
CA LEU A 58 -20.38 14.94 -23.93
C LEU A 58 -21.51 14.85 -24.97
N GLN A 59 -22.58 14.10 -24.67
CA GLN A 59 -23.76 14.04 -25.53
C GLN A 59 -24.39 15.42 -25.72
N LYS A 60 -24.54 16.17 -24.62
CA LYS A 60 -25.08 17.54 -24.68
C LYS A 60 -24.16 18.45 -25.49
N GLN A 61 -22.85 18.40 -25.24
CA GLN A 61 -21.86 19.16 -26.00
C GLN A 61 -21.95 18.87 -27.50
N PHE A 62 -22.11 17.61 -27.88
CA PHE A 62 -22.28 17.20 -29.28
C PHE A 62 -23.58 17.72 -29.90
N GLN A 63 -24.69 17.68 -29.17
CA GLN A 63 -25.97 18.23 -29.63
C GLN A 63 -25.91 19.74 -29.85
N ASP A 64 -25.22 20.46 -28.98
CA ASP A 64 -25.03 21.92 -29.07
C ASP A 64 -24.20 22.34 -30.30
N MET A 65 -23.45 21.41 -30.93
CA MET A 65 -22.70 21.68 -32.17
C MET A 65 -23.60 21.75 -33.42
N ASN A 66 -24.82 21.21 -33.36
CA ASN A 66 -25.82 21.24 -34.44
C ASN A 66 -25.29 20.79 -35.82
N ILE A 67 -24.60 19.64 -35.86
CA ILE A 67 -23.98 19.07 -37.06
C ILE A 67 -25.05 18.42 -37.94
N SER A 68 -25.21 18.87 -39.18
CA SER A 68 -26.24 18.35 -40.10
C SER A 68 -25.80 17.15 -40.92
N ASP A 69 -24.50 16.99 -41.18
CA ASP A 69 -23.95 15.89 -41.97
C ASP A 69 -23.71 14.64 -41.11
N PRO A 70 -24.34 13.49 -41.40
CA PRO A 70 -24.20 12.29 -40.57
C PRO A 70 -22.78 11.71 -40.52
N SER A 71 -22.02 11.82 -41.60
CA SER A 71 -20.65 11.29 -41.67
C SER A 71 -19.73 12.13 -40.78
N CYS A 72 -19.82 13.45 -40.87
CA CYS A 72 -19.07 14.35 -40.01
C CYS A 72 -19.51 14.22 -38.54
N ALA A 73 -20.81 14.06 -38.29
CA ALA A 73 -21.36 13.81 -36.96
C ALA A 73 -20.75 12.55 -36.33
N SER A 74 -20.63 11.46 -37.08
CA SER A 74 -20.03 10.21 -36.59
C SER A 74 -18.56 10.38 -36.21
N VAL A 75 -17.78 11.06 -37.05
CA VAL A 75 -16.34 11.27 -36.80
C VAL A 75 -16.12 12.21 -35.60
N LEU A 76 -16.92 13.27 -35.47
CA LEU A 76 -16.86 14.19 -34.33
C LEU A 76 -17.29 13.54 -33.02
N GLN A 77 -18.30 12.68 -33.05
CA GLN A 77 -18.69 11.87 -31.89
C GLN A 77 -17.50 11.03 -31.42
N SER A 78 -16.82 10.34 -32.32
CA SER A 78 -15.60 9.56 -32.01
C SER A 78 -14.51 10.44 -31.36
N VAL A 79 -14.20 11.61 -31.95
CA VAL A 79 -13.22 12.56 -31.38
C VAL A 79 -13.59 13.03 -29.97
N LEU A 80 -14.86 13.35 -29.70
CA LEU A 80 -15.31 13.73 -28.35
C LEU A 80 -15.21 12.56 -27.37
N CYS A 81 -15.57 11.37 -27.84
CA CYS A 81 -15.57 10.15 -27.05
C CYS A 81 -14.17 9.61 -26.75
N ALA A 82 -13.12 10.10 -27.42
CA ALA A 82 -11.73 9.83 -27.05
C ALA A 82 -11.40 10.26 -25.61
N ARG A 83 -12.15 11.19 -25.01
CA ARG A 83 -12.02 11.54 -23.57
C ARG A 83 -12.42 10.39 -22.64
N CYS A 84 -13.21 9.45 -23.14
CA CYS A 84 -13.64 8.27 -22.40
C CYS A 84 -12.71 7.08 -22.60
N ASP A 85 -11.72 7.21 -23.49
CA ASP A 85 -10.69 6.20 -23.72
C ASP A 85 -9.83 6.00 -22.46
N PRO A 86 -9.51 4.75 -22.07
CA PRO A 86 -8.60 4.46 -20.96
C PRO A 86 -7.25 5.19 -21.01
N PHE A 87 -6.74 5.48 -22.21
CA PHE A 87 -5.47 6.15 -22.48
C PHE A 87 -5.64 7.64 -22.80
N SER A 88 -6.75 8.25 -22.37
CA SER A 88 -7.06 9.65 -22.69
C SER A 88 -6.00 10.64 -22.20
N ALA A 89 -5.24 10.37 -21.15
CA ALA A 89 -4.10 11.21 -20.75
C ALA A 89 -3.04 11.30 -21.86
N GLN A 90 -2.63 10.16 -22.41
CA GLN A 90 -1.64 10.12 -23.49
C GLN A 90 -2.19 10.78 -24.75
N LEU A 91 -3.44 10.49 -25.11
CA LEU A 91 -4.08 11.06 -26.30
C LEU A 91 -4.18 12.60 -26.23
N PHE A 92 -4.33 13.19 -25.05
CA PHE A 92 -4.48 14.63 -24.87
C PHE A 92 -3.20 15.33 -24.39
N ALA A 93 -2.05 14.62 -24.36
CA ALA A 93 -0.73 15.14 -24.01
C ALA A 93 -0.69 15.95 -22.69
N ILE A 94 -1.27 15.40 -21.61
CA ILE A 94 -1.40 16.11 -20.32
C ILE A 94 -0.05 16.43 -19.64
N ASP A 95 1.04 15.80 -20.10
CA ASP A 95 2.41 15.94 -19.60
C ASP A 95 3.13 17.21 -20.08
N THR A 96 2.60 17.86 -21.12
CA THR A 96 3.19 19.06 -21.72
C THR A 96 2.19 20.22 -21.69
N GLU A 97 1.20 20.19 -22.56
CA GLU A 97 0.07 21.12 -22.61
C GLU A 97 -1.21 20.33 -22.86
N THR A 98 -2.12 20.33 -21.88
CA THR A 98 -3.39 19.62 -22.02
C THR A 98 -4.18 20.14 -23.22
N ARG A 99 -4.35 19.28 -24.21
CA ARG A 99 -5.04 19.63 -25.45
C ARG A 99 -6.56 19.59 -25.24
N THR A 100 -7.31 20.33 -26.06
CA THR A 100 -8.78 20.23 -26.12
C THR A 100 -9.26 19.12 -27.06
N VAL A 101 -8.37 18.69 -27.97
CA VAL A 101 -8.59 17.67 -29.00
C VAL A 101 -7.46 16.64 -28.86
N PRO A 102 -7.76 15.32 -28.92
CA PRO A 102 -6.74 14.29 -28.87
C PRO A 102 -5.79 14.41 -30.06
N LEU A 103 -4.58 13.89 -29.92
CA LEU A 103 -3.63 13.72 -31.00
C LEU A 103 -4.22 12.73 -32.01
N LEU A 104 -4.63 13.19 -33.18
CA LEU A 104 -5.23 12.36 -34.22
C LEU A 104 -4.14 11.65 -35.03
N CYS A 105 -4.33 10.39 -35.41
CA CYS A 105 -3.31 9.71 -36.21
C CYS A 105 -3.13 10.37 -37.59
N ASN A 106 -1.90 10.73 -37.92
CA ASN A 106 -1.48 11.35 -39.18
C ASN A 106 -0.20 10.64 -39.65
N SER A 107 -0.32 9.58 -40.46
CA SER A 107 0.87 8.88 -40.97
C SER A 107 0.78 8.49 -42.46
N THR A 108 1.83 8.90 -43.17
CA THR A 108 2.39 8.24 -44.37
C THR A 108 3.68 7.53 -43.91
N VAL A 109 3.79 6.22 -44.06
CA VAL A 109 4.85 5.40 -43.40
C VAL A 109 6.29 5.71 -43.87
N SER A 110 7.22 5.71 -42.91
CA SER A 110 8.65 5.36 -43.09
C SER A 110 8.86 3.87 -42.76
N THR A 111 9.52 3.14 -43.66
CA THR A 111 9.48 1.68 -43.85
C THR A 111 10.20 0.78 -42.81
N ASN A 112 10.47 1.21 -41.57
CA ASN A 112 11.37 0.46 -40.66
C ASN A 112 10.85 0.14 -39.23
N SER A 113 9.55 0.25 -38.91
CA SER A 113 9.02 -0.17 -37.59
C SER A 113 8.53 -1.63 -37.60
N SER A 114 8.80 -2.35 -36.51
CA SER A 114 8.57 -3.79 -36.33
C SER A 114 7.12 -4.18 -35.99
N GLN A 115 6.16 -3.26 -36.08
CA GLN A 115 4.74 -3.46 -35.73
C GLN A 115 3.82 -3.63 -36.95
N SER A 116 4.26 -4.36 -37.97
CA SER A 116 3.68 -4.37 -39.33
C SER A 116 2.32 -5.07 -39.54
N ASN A 117 1.41 -5.14 -38.55
CA ASN A 117 0.10 -5.81 -38.71
C ASN A 117 -1.16 -4.94 -38.51
N GLN A 118 -1.04 -3.63 -38.30
CA GLN A 118 -2.20 -2.72 -38.38
C GLN A 118 -2.02 -1.75 -39.56
N ALA A 119 -2.95 -1.80 -40.50
CA ALA A 119 -3.03 -0.84 -41.59
C ALA A 119 -3.13 0.57 -40.99
N THR A 120 -2.18 1.43 -41.33
CA THR A 120 -2.07 2.81 -40.84
C THR A 120 -3.28 3.63 -41.27
N ASN A 121 -4.17 3.94 -40.31
CA ASN A 121 -5.34 4.80 -40.52
C ASN A 121 -4.94 6.28 -40.36
N ASP A 122 -5.07 7.06 -41.43
CA ASP A 122 -4.93 8.52 -41.40
C ASP A 122 -6.26 9.16 -40.94
N PHE A 123 -6.53 9.05 -39.64
CA PHE A 123 -7.77 9.53 -39.05
C PHE A 123 -7.85 11.07 -39.07
N CYS A 124 -6.72 11.76 -38.98
CA CYS A 124 -6.70 13.21 -39.14
C CYS A 124 -7.22 13.64 -40.52
N SER A 125 -6.74 12.97 -41.58
CA SER A 125 -7.25 13.19 -42.94
C SER A 125 -8.74 12.91 -43.05
N ASN A 126 -9.22 11.83 -42.41
CA ASN A 126 -10.64 11.46 -42.42
C ASN A 126 -11.52 12.56 -41.79
N VAL A 127 -11.09 13.12 -40.65
CA VAL A 127 -11.77 14.26 -40.01
C VAL A 127 -11.86 15.45 -40.96
N TRP A 128 -10.73 15.83 -41.58
CA TRP A 128 -10.71 16.95 -42.53
C TRP A 128 -11.63 16.70 -43.73
N ASP A 129 -11.44 15.58 -44.43
CA ASP A 129 -12.13 15.29 -45.68
C ASP A 129 -13.64 15.22 -45.48
N THR A 130 -14.09 14.70 -44.35
CA THR A 130 -15.51 14.55 -43.99
C THR A 130 -16.14 15.85 -43.48
N CYS A 131 -15.43 16.64 -42.67
CA CYS A 131 -16.01 17.78 -41.95
C CYS A 131 -15.69 19.16 -42.51
N GLN A 132 -14.74 19.29 -43.45
CA GLN A 132 -14.18 20.61 -43.85
C GLN A 132 -15.23 21.65 -44.27
N ASN A 133 -16.31 21.22 -44.94
CA ASN A 133 -17.38 22.08 -45.46
C ASN A 133 -18.64 22.14 -44.58
N VAL A 134 -18.67 21.40 -43.48
CA VAL A 134 -19.83 21.26 -42.59
C VAL A 134 -19.81 22.37 -41.53
N SER A 135 -20.95 23.01 -41.33
CA SER A 135 -21.10 24.02 -40.28
C SER A 135 -21.27 23.37 -38.91
N MET A 136 -20.44 23.78 -37.96
CA MET A 136 -20.38 23.31 -36.58
C MET A 136 -20.34 24.51 -35.63
N LEU A 137 -21.28 24.57 -34.69
CA LEU A 137 -21.22 25.55 -33.60
C LEU A 137 -20.24 25.06 -32.53
N ASN A 138 -19.47 25.98 -31.93
CA ASN A 138 -18.51 25.66 -30.87
C ASN A 138 -17.56 24.50 -31.23
N SER A 139 -17.07 24.51 -32.49
CA SER A 139 -16.18 23.46 -32.99
C SER A 139 -15.00 23.24 -32.02
N PRO A 140 -14.69 21.99 -31.66
CA PRO A 140 -13.55 21.69 -30.79
C PRO A 140 -12.21 22.08 -31.45
N PHE A 141 -12.23 22.37 -32.75
CA PHE A 141 -11.07 22.78 -33.56
C PHE A 141 -10.92 24.31 -33.74
N ALA A 142 -11.67 25.13 -32.98
CA ALA A 142 -11.69 26.60 -33.12
C ALA A 142 -11.06 27.35 -31.90
N PRO A 143 -10.23 28.41 -32.07
CA PRO A 143 -9.29 28.70 -33.16
C PRO A 143 -7.81 28.63 -32.73
N SER A 144 -6.91 28.40 -33.70
CA SER A 144 -5.60 29.05 -33.72
C SER A 144 -5.52 29.98 -34.93
N LEU A 145 -5.88 31.24 -34.75
CA LEU A 145 -5.42 32.31 -35.64
C LEU A 145 -4.57 33.27 -34.82
N GLN A 146 -3.28 32.94 -34.79
CA GLN A 146 -2.14 33.67 -34.23
C GLN A 146 -2.05 33.66 -32.70
N GLY A 147 -0.88 33.28 -32.19
CA GLY A 147 -0.50 33.35 -30.78
C GLY A 147 -0.42 34.77 -30.20
N GLN A 148 -1.27 35.71 -30.61
CA GLN A 148 -1.47 37.01 -29.98
C GLN A 148 -2.94 37.43 -30.14
N ALA A 149 -3.58 37.68 -28.99
CA ALA A 149 -4.92 38.25 -28.79
C ALA A 149 -6.11 37.38 -29.24
N GLY A 150 -6.94 37.03 -28.25
CA GLY A 150 -8.13 36.19 -28.41
C GLY A 150 -9.08 36.65 -29.50
N ALA A 151 -9.62 35.69 -30.23
CA ALA A 151 -10.76 35.92 -31.11
C ALA A 151 -11.95 36.46 -30.28
N PRO A 152 -12.62 37.53 -30.72
CA PRO A 152 -13.77 38.07 -30.00
C PRO A 152 -14.92 37.06 -29.97
N ALA A 153 -15.69 37.09 -28.89
CA ALA A 153 -16.79 36.19 -28.54
C ALA A 153 -18.00 36.16 -29.52
N ASN A 154 -17.84 36.60 -30.78
CA ASN A 154 -18.86 36.69 -31.82
C ASN A 154 -18.28 36.39 -33.22
N SER A 155 -17.48 35.33 -33.38
CA SER A 155 -17.05 34.89 -34.72
C SER A 155 -17.97 33.79 -35.27
N ASN A 156 -18.65 34.09 -36.39
CA ASN A 156 -19.58 33.22 -37.11
C ASN A 156 -18.90 32.10 -37.93
N PHE A 157 -17.63 31.80 -37.67
CA PHE A 157 -16.90 30.78 -38.41
C PHE A 157 -17.29 29.41 -37.88
N THR A 158 -18.03 28.66 -38.70
CA THR A 158 -18.59 27.36 -38.33
C THR A 158 -17.92 26.21 -39.08
N LYS A 159 -17.12 26.48 -40.12
CA LYS A 159 -16.51 25.43 -40.97
C LYS A 159 -15.01 25.37 -40.78
N LEU A 160 -14.41 24.19 -40.97
CA LEU A 160 -12.95 24.05 -40.81
C LEU A 160 -12.18 24.84 -41.87
N ILE A 161 -12.69 24.94 -43.10
CA ILE A 161 -12.07 25.76 -44.16
C ILE A 161 -12.03 27.26 -43.82
N ASP A 162 -12.89 27.72 -42.91
CA ASP A 162 -12.90 29.10 -42.45
C ASP A 162 -11.88 29.32 -41.32
N LEU A 163 -11.54 28.24 -40.59
CA LEU A 163 -10.66 28.25 -39.42
C LEU A 163 -9.21 27.90 -39.76
N TRP A 164 -8.99 27.09 -40.80
CA TRP A 164 -7.71 26.47 -41.14
C TRP A 164 -7.36 26.67 -42.63
N ARG A 165 -6.09 26.96 -42.90
CA ARG A 165 -5.61 27.29 -44.26
C ARG A 165 -5.55 26.09 -45.21
N SER A 166 -5.26 24.91 -44.68
CA SER A 166 -5.14 23.68 -45.46
C SER A 166 -5.31 22.43 -44.59
N LYS A 167 -5.56 21.29 -45.24
CA LYS A 167 -5.54 19.97 -44.61
C LYS A 167 -4.21 19.70 -43.89
N THR A 168 -3.09 20.08 -44.51
CA THR A 168 -1.76 19.92 -43.93
C THR A 168 -1.60 20.77 -42.66
N ASP A 169 -2.08 22.02 -42.66
CA ASP A 169 -2.00 22.87 -41.47
C ASP A 169 -2.85 22.32 -40.32
N PHE A 170 -4.05 21.81 -40.61
CA PHE A 170 -4.92 21.15 -39.64
C PHE A 170 -4.25 19.89 -39.04
N CYS A 171 -3.70 19.03 -39.89
CA CYS A 171 -3.04 17.81 -39.43
C CYS A 171 -1.64 18.02 -38.85
N ASN A 172 -1.00 19.17 -39.08
CA ASN A 172 0.17 19.58 -38.31
C ASN A 172 -0.22 20.07 -36.91
N ALA A 173 -1.40 20.70 -36.77
CA ALA A 173 -1.88 21.19 -35.48
C ALA A 173 -2.40 20.05 -34.60
N PHE A 174 -3.20 19.12 -35.16
CA PHE A 174 -3.87 18.05 -34.41
C PHE A 174 -3.33 16.65 -34.67
N GLY A 175 -2.56 16.45 -35.73
CA GLY A 175 -2.04 15.15 -36.08
C GLY A 175 -0.78 14.80 -35.30
N GLY A 176 -0.63 13.51 -34.98
CA GLY A 176 0.58 12.93 -34.44
C GLY A 176 1.01 11.71 -35.23
N ALA A 177 2.33 11.50 -35.30
CA ALA A 177 2.88 10.25 -35.80
C ALA A 177 2.59 9.14 -34.78
N SER A 178 2.16 7.97 -35.26
CA SER A 178 2.22 6.74 -34.47
C SER A 178 3.67 6.28 -34.47
N THR A 179 4.47 6.75 -33.51
CA THR A 179 5.84 6.23 -33.30
C THR A 179 5.82 5.20 -32.18
N ASP A 180 6.90 4.42 -32.03
CA ASP A 180 7.03 3.44 -30.95
C ASP A 180 6.95 4.08 -29.53
N GLU A 181 6.99 5.42 -29.42
CA GLU A 181 6.89 6.16 -28.16
C GLU A 181 5.63 7.06 -28.03
N SER A 182 4.83 7.24 -29.10
CA SER A 182 3.69 8.18 -29.10
C SER A 182 2.39 7.56 -29.61
N VAL A 183 1.34 7.64 -28.79
CA VAL A 183 0.00 7.11 -29.08
C VAL A 183 -0.87 8.20 -29.70
N CYS A 184 -1.51 7.91 -30.84
CA CYS A 184 -2.49 8.78 -31.48
C CYS A 184 -3.86 8.08 -31.58
N TYR A 185 -4.93 8.86 -31.70
CA TYR A 185 -6.30 8.40 -31.81
C TYR A 185 -6.67 8.16 -33.29
N ASP A 186 -7.11 6.94 -33.60
CA ASP A 186 -7.43 6.50 -34.96
C ASP A 186 -8.95 6.38 -35.23
N GLY A 187 -9.76 6.72 -34.24
CA GLY A 187 -11.22 6.65 -34.28
C GLY A 187 -11.84 5.53 -33.44
N GLU A 188 -11.02 4.60 -32.94
CA GLU A 188 -11.45 3.46 -32.11
C GLU A 188 -10.71 3.45 -30.76
N PRO A 189 -11.18 2.65 -29.77
CA PRO A 189 -10.49 2.55 -28.49
C PRO A 189 -9.04 2.08 -28.63
N VAL A 190 -8.13 2.81 -28.00
CA VAL A 190 -6.69 2.52 -28.04
C VAL A 190 -6.39 1.15 -27.41
N ARG A 191 -5.50 0.40 -28.05
CA ARG A 191 -4.96 -0.86 -27.53
C ARG A 191 -3.44 -0.82 -27.60
N LEU A 192 -2.79 -0.74 -26.45
CA LEU A 192 -1.33 -0.87 -26.37
C LEU A 192 -0.94 -2.33 -26.14
N ASN A 193 -0.02 -2.83 -26.96
CA ASN A 193 0.64 -4.13 -26.78
C ASN A 193 2.03 -3.95 -26.15
N GLU A 194 2.27 -2.87 -25.42
CA GLU A 194 3.57 -2.66 -24.75
C GLU A 194 3.57 -3.32 -23.37
N THR A 195 4.57 -4.17 -23.14
CA THR A 195 4.81 -4.88 -21.88
C THR A 195 5.96 -4.25 -21.08
N ARG A 196 6.16 -2.93 -21.17
CA ARG A 196 7.27 -2.27 -20.48
C ARG A 196 6.95 -2.11 -18.99
N THR A 197 7.94 -2.38 -18.14
CA THR A 197 7.85 -2.12 -16.70
C THR A 197 7.77 -0.59 -16.49
N PRO A 198 6.71 -0.05 -15.88
CA PRO A 198 6.55 1.39 -15.70
C PRO A 198 7.66 1.94 -14.81
N SER A 199 8.37 2.97 -15.25
CA SER A 199 9.36 3.66 -14.42
C SER A 199 8.68 4.24 -13.19
N ALA A 200 9.35 4.17 -12.03
CA ALA A 200 8.85 4.82 -10.84
C ALA A 200 8.78 6.34 -11.07
N PRO A 201 7.75 7.02 -10.54
CA PRO A 201 7.63 8.46 -10.71
C PRO A 201 8.77 9.22 -10.03
N ASN A 202 9.11 10.41 -10.53
CA ASN A 202 10.27 11.17 -10.03
C ASN A 202 10.11 11.72 -8.60
N GLY A 203 8.90 11.69 -8.01
CA GLY A 203 8.64 12.15 -6.65
C GLY A 203 7.19 11.93 -6.22
N LEU A 204 6.90 12.08 -4.93
CA LEU A 204 5.56 11.97 -4.37
C LEU A 204 5.18 13.27 -3.67
N CYS A 205 4.03 13.85 -4.03
CA CYS A 205 3.51 15.02 -3.33
C CYS A 205 2.71 14.60 -2.11
N LEU A 206 2.77 15.41 -1.07
CA LEU A 206 2.24 15.09 0.24
C LEU A 206 1.26 16.19 0.70
N GLU A 207 0.01 15.82 0.98
CA GLU A 207 -1.00 16.67 1.62
C GLU A 207 -0.96 16.47 3.14
N LYS A 208 -0.62 17.54 3.83
CA LYS A 208 -0.67 17.58 5.29
C LYS A 208 -2.12 17.80 5.73
N ILE A 209 -2.69 16.80 6.40
CA ILE A 209 -4.08 16.84 6.87
C ILE A 209 -4.21 17.24 8.35
N GLY A 210 -3.11 17.33 9.10
CA GLY A 210 -3.14 17.71 10.52
C GLY A 210 -1.75 17.83 11.13
N ASN A 211 -1.70 18.14 12.43
CA ASN A 211 -0.45 18.30 13.21
C ASN A 211 -0.27 17.23 14.30
N GLY A 212 -1.26 16.35 14.51
CA GLY A 212 -1.21 15.31 15.51
C GLY A 212 -0.10 14.29 15.21
N SER A 213 0.44 13.68 16.26
CA SER A 213 1.44 12.61 16.18
C SER A 213 0.83 11.32 16.72
N TYR A 214 0.64 10.35 15.83
CA TYR A 214 0.00 9.07 16.14
C TYR A 214 0.92 7.93 15.73
N LEU A 215 0.94 6.86 16.54
CA LEU A 215 1.77 5.69 16.33
C LEU A 215 1.15 4.71 15.32
N ASP A 216 -0.17 4.63 15.27
CA ASP A 216 -0.90 3.68 14.43
C ASP A 216 -2.16 4.30 13.83
N MET A 217 -2.57 3.78 12.67
CA MET A 217 -3.82 4.13 12.00
C MET A 217 -4.47 2.86 11.46
N ALA A 218 -5.72 2.63 11.85
CA ALA A 218 -6.54 1.55 11.31
C ALA A 218 -7.76 2.14 10.58
N ALA A 219 -7.94 1.78 9.31
CA ALA A 219 -9.13 2.17 8.56
C ALA A 219 -10.40 1.63 9.24
N HIS A 220 -11.48 2.41 9.21
CA HIS A 220 -12.73 1.96 9.82
C HIS A 220 -13.31 0.77 9.01
N PRO A 221 -13.70 -0.36 9.66
CA PRO A 221 -14.10 -1.59 8.95
C PRO A 221 -15.37 -1.50 8.08
N ASP A 222 -16.06 -0.36 8.08
CA ASP A 222 -17.24 -0.13 7.23
C ASP A 222 -16.90 0.41 5.83
N GLY A 223 -15.62 0.66 5.55
CA GLY A 223 -15.15 1.21 4.27
C GLY A 223 -15.47 2.70 4.06
N SER A 224 -15.90 3.40 5.11
CA SER A 224 -16.07 4.86 5.09
C SER A 224 -14.71 5.59 5.06
N ASN A 225 -14.75 6.91 4.92
CA ASN A 225 -13.58 7.77 5.07
C ASN A 225 -13.19 8.02 6.54
N ARG A 226 -13.53 7.11 7.45
CA ARG A 226 -13.15 7.19 8.87
C ARG A 226 -11.97 6.29 9.18
N ALA A 227 -11.15 6.67 10.15
CA ALA A 227 -10.05 5.86 10.64
C ALA A 227 -9.83 6.08 12.14
N PHE A 228 -9.26 5.07 12.78
CA PHE A 228 -8.83 5.12 14.16
C PHE A 228 -7.36 5.47 14.21
N PHE A 229 -7.00 6.45 15.03
CA PHE A 229 -5.63 6.88 15.27
C PHE A 229 -5.27 6.60 16.72
N SER A 230 -4.13 5.98 16.98
CA SER A 230 -3.69 5.71 18.35
C SER A 230 -2.31 6.29 18.65
N ASN A 231 -2.10 6.74 19.89
CA ASN A 231 -0.79 7.17 20.36
C ASN A 231 -0.13 6.14 21.27
N GLN A 232 1.16 6.33 21.55
CA GLN A 232 1.95 5.42 22.39
C GLN A 232 1.45 5.37 23.84
N GLN A 233 0.83 6.44 24.34
CA GLN A 233 0.27 6.49 25.70
C GLN A 233 -1.00 5.64 25.88
N GLY A 234 -1.64 5.16 24.80
CA GLY A 234 -2.82 4.29 24.89
C GLY A 234 -4.17 5.00 24.65
N LYS A 235 -4.17 6.18 24.03
CA LYS A 235 -5.41 6.81 23.56
C LYS A 235 -5.66 6.45 22.11
N ILE A 236 -6.93 6.18 21.79
CA ILE A 236 -7.40 5.92 20.43
C ILE A 236 -8.50 6.92 20.11
N TRP A 237 -8.43 7.59 18.97
CA TRP A 237 -9.43 8.52 18.47
C TRP A 237 -10.04 8.02 17.17
N LEU A 238 -11.34 8.26 17.00
CA LEU A 238 -12.02 8.11 15.72
C LEU A 238 -11.96 9.45 14.98
N ALA A 239 -11.56 9.43 13.72
CA ALA A 239 -11.47 10.64 12.90
C ALA A 239 -12.08 10.44 11.52
N THR A 240 -12.52 11.54 10.93
CA THR A 240 -12.96 11.60 9.53
C THR A 240 -11.86 12.19 8.67
N ILE A 241 -11.44 11.44 7.65
CA ILE A 241 -10.40 11.83 6.69
C ILE A 241 -11.07 12.63 5.55
N PRO A 242 -10.57 13.84 5.23
CA PRO A 242 -11.11 14.65 4.15
C PRO A 242 -10.91 14.00 2.77
N LYS A 243 -11.64 14.46 1.74
CA LYS A 243 -11.44 13.99 0.36
C LYS A 243 -10.07 14.47 -0.19
N VAL A 244 -9.42 13.69 -1.06
CA VAL A 244 -8.12 14.07 -1.66
C VAL A 244 -8.24 15.43 -2.34
N GLY A 245 -7.30 16.32 -2.06
CA GLY A 245 -7.20 17.62 -2.72
C GLY A 245 -8.32 18.58 -2.40
N SER A 246 -9.14 18.29 -1.37
CA SER A 246 -10.15 19.24 -0.91
C SER A 246 -9.55 20.38 -0.07
N GLY A 247 -8.28 20.28 0.33
CA GLY A 247 -7.66 21.21 1.29
C GLY A 247 -8.28 21.13 2.68
N GLY A 248 -9.03 20.07 2.96
CA GLY A 248 -9.66 19.84 4.26
C GLY A 248 -8.65 19.33 5.27
N THR A 249 -8.93 19.55 6.55
CA THR A 249 -8.14 19.00 7.66
C THR A 249 -8.78 17.74 8.21
N LEU A 250 -8.00 16.92 8.91
CA LEU A 250 -8.46 15.77 9.67
C LEU A 250 -9.45 16.24 10.75
N GLU A 251 -10.65 15.67 10.74
CA GLU A 251 -11.67 15.95 11.75
C GLU A 251 -11.51 14.93 12.88
N LEU A 252 -10.87 15.35 13.97
CA LEU A 252 -10.58 14.54 15.15
C LEU A 252 -10.79 15.41 16.41
N ASP A 253 -11.57 14.92 17.37
CA ASP A 253 -11.74 15.59 18.67
C ASP A 253 -10.76 15.01 19.70
N GLU A 254 -9.64 15.70 19.93
CA GLU A 254 -8.61 15.22 20.87
C GLU A 254 -9.11 15.11 22.31
N SER A 255 -10.15 15.87 22.68
CA SER A 255 -10.70 15.88 24.04
C SER A 255 -11.59 14.67 24.33
N ASN A 256 -12.10 14.02 23.29
CA ASN A 256 -13.03 12.89 23.38
C ASN A 256 -12.46 11.69 22.61
N PRO A 257 -11.52 10.93 23.20
CA PRO A 257 -11.02 9.71 22.57
C PRO A 257 -12.13 8.67 22.40
N PHE A 258 -12.03 7.87 21.35
CA PHE A 258 -12.86 6.68 21.17
C PHE A 258 -12.71 5.73 22.36
N ILE A 259 -11.48 5.53 22.84
CA ILE A 259 -11.18 4.82 24.09
C ILE A 259 -9.85 5.34 24.68
N ASP A 260 -9.78 5.40 26.00
CA ASP A 260 -8.60 5.84 26.76
C ASP A 260 -8.10 4.68 27.63
N LEU A 261 -6.97 4.07 27.24
CA LEU A 261 -6.33 2.95 27.94
C LEU A 261 -5.10 3.40 28.75
N THR A 262 -4.93 4.70 29.01
CA THR A 262 -3.73 5.25 29.67
C THR A 262 -3.47 4.68 31.07
N ASP A 263 -4.50 4.19 31.77
CA ASP A 263 -4.36 3.52 33.07
C ASP A 263 -3.80 2.09 32.95
N GLU A 264 -3.95 1.44 31.80
CA GLU A 264 -3.47 0.07 31.53
C GLU A 264 -2.09 0.07 30.87
N VAL A 265 -1.83 1.07 30.03
CA VAL A 265 -0.63 1.16 29.18
C VAL A 265 0.54 1.77 29.94
N HIS A 266 1.66 1.06 29.95
CA HIS A 266 2.96 1.63 30.27
C HIS A 266 3.63 2.11 28.99
N PHE A 267 3.97 3.40 28.93
CA PHE A 267 4.70 3.97 27.81
C PHE A 267 6.03 4.60 28.25
N ASP A 268 7.00 4.52 27.36
CA ASP A 268 8.30 5.19 27.37
C ASP A 268 8.87 5.11 25.94
N THR A 269 10.17 5.26 25.73
CA THR A 269 10.83 5.26 24.43
C THR A 269 10.54 3.98 23.62
N ALA A 270 10.62 2.81 24.26
CA ALA A 270 10.43 1.51 23.62
C ALA A 270 9.08 0.83 23.98
N PHE A 271 8.30 1.41 24.88
CA PHE A 271 7.06 0.81 25.40
C PHE A 271 5.84 1.66 25.09
N GLY A 272 4.67 1.06 25.08
CA GLY A 272 3.40 1.77 24.93
C GLY A 272 2.32 0.89 24.35
N MET A 273 1.30 1.52 23.80
CA MET A 273 0.44 0.87 22.83
C MET A 273 1.25 0.57 21.58
N MET A 274 1.13 -0.63 21.01
CA MET A 274 1.93 -1.12 19.89
C MET A 274 1.10 -1.37 18.62
N GLY A 275 -0.20 -1.64 18.76
CA GLY A 275 -1.09 -1.76 17.62
C GLY A 275 -2.55 -1.90 17.98
N ILE A 276 -3.42 -1.65 17.01
CA ILE A 276 -4.86 -1.89 17.09
C ILE A 276 -5.32 -2.72 15.89
N ALA A 277 -6.21 -3.68 16.13
CA ALA A 277 -6.82 -4.47 15.07
C ALA A 277 -8.32 -4.64 15.30
N PHE A 278 -9.11 -4.51 14.24
CA PHE A 278 -10.55 -4.72 14.28
C PHE A 278 -10.87 -6.13 13.80
N HIS A 279 -11.78 -6.80 14.51
CA HIS A 279 -12.25 -8.12 14.10
C HIS A 279 -12.83 -8.05 12.67
N PRO A 280 -12.65 -9.06 11.79
CA PRO A 280 -13.19 -9.03 10.42
C PRO A 280 -14.71 -8.77 10.37
N ASN A 281 -15.45 -9.27 11.36
CA ASN A 281 -16.88 -9.01 11.57
C ASN A 281 -17.20 -7.83 12.53
N PHE A 282 -16.31 -6.84 12.66
CA PHE A 282 -16.49 -5.72 13.60
C PHE A 282 -17.81 -4.97 13.41
N THR A 283 -18.28 -4.80 12.16
CA THR A 283 -19.54 -4.11 11.89
C THR A 283 -20.77 -4.85 12.46
N GLN A 284 -20.64 -6.16 12.74
CA GLN A 284 -21.68 -6.97 13.36
C GLN A 284 -21.44 -7.21 14.87
N ASN A 285 -20.20 -7.40 15.31
CA ASN A 285 -19.89 -7.82 16.69
C ASN A 285 -19.22 -6.76 17.56
N GLY A 286 -18.74 -5.66 16.97
CA GLY A 286 -18.08 -4.56 17.66
C GLY A 286 -16.76 -4.93 18.34
N ARG A 287 -16.16 -6.09 18.04
CA ARG A 287 -14.93 -6.58 18.68
C ARG A 287 -13.69 -5.93 18.06
N PHE A 288 -12.82 -5.38 18.89
CA PHE A 288 -11.52 -4.90 18.47
C PHE A 288 -10.48 -5.25 19.53
N PHE A 289 -9.22 -5.19 19.15
CA PHE A 289 -8.10 -5.68 19.95
C PHE A 289 -7.04 -4.60 20.02
N ALA A 290 -6.42 -4.46 21.19
CA ALA A 290 -5.26 -3.59 21.38
C ALA A 290 -4.08 -4.44 21.85
N SER A 291 -2.92 -4.14 21.29
CA SER A 291 -1.63 -4.65 21.74
C SER A 291 -0.87 -3.54 22.45
N PHE A 292 -0.38 -3.79 23.65
CA PHE A 292 0.33 -2.80 24.44
C PHE A 292 1.26 -3.41 25.48
N ASN A 293 2.15 -2.59 26.03
CA ASN A 293 2.95 -2.95 27.17
C ASN A 293 2.33 -2.44 28.47
N CYS A 294 2.49 -3.21 29.54
CA CYS A 294 2.08 -2.78 30.87
C CYS A 294 3.19 -3.10 31.89
N ASN A 295 3.11 -2.50 33.08
CA ASN A 295 4.07 -2.72 34.17
C ASN A 295 3.41 -3.48 35.32
N LYS A 296 3.92 -4.68 35.63
CA LYS A 296 3.44 -5.53 36.72
C LYS A 296 3.47 -4.85 38.09
N GLY A 297 4.44 -3.96 38.32
CA GLY A 297 4.56 -3.19 39.56
C GLY A 297 3.53 -2.07 39.71
N LYS A 298 2.86 -1.66 38.63
CA LYS A 298 1.83 -0.61 38.63
C LYS A 298 0.43 -1.17 38.50
N SER A 299 0.23 -2.20 37.70
CA SER A 299 -1.09 -2.81 37.44
C SER A 299 -1.12 -4.27 37.87
N PRO A 300 -1.92 -4.65 38.89
CA PRO A 300 -2.01 -6.03 39.37
C PRO A 300 -2.46 -7.03 38.28
N GLY A 301 -3.28 -6.58 37.31
CA GLY A 301 -3.72 -7.38 36.16
C GLY A 301 -2.67 -7.54 35.06
N CYS A 302 -1.51 -6.88 35.19
CA CYS A 302 -0.40 -6.97 34.27
C CYS A 302 0.60 -8.07 34.70
N THR A 303 0.15 -9.32 34.75
CA THR A 303 1.00 -10.44 35.12
C THR A 303 0.83 -11.58 34.13
N GLY A 304 1.91 -11.94 33.43
CA GLY A 304 2.00 -13.14 32.60
C GLY A 304 3.17 -14.03 33.00
N ARG A 305 3.28 -15.15 32.29
CA ARG A 305 4.46 -16.01 32.33
C ARG A 305 5.67 -15.24 31.79
N CYS A 306 6.83 -15.38 32.41
CA CYS A 306 8.07 -14.77 31.90
C CYS A 306 8.55 -15.54 30.67
N SER A 307 8.88 -14.85 29.58
CA SER A 307 9.42 -15.45 28.36
C SER A 307 10.79 -16.09 28.56
N CYS A 308 11.67 -15.44 29.34
CA CYS A 308 12.88 -16.05 29.87
C CYS A 308 12.52 -17.03 31.00
N ASN A 309 12.53 -18.32 30.71
CA ASN A 309 12.26 -19.36 31.70
C ASN A 309 13.02 -20.66 31.36
N SER A 310 12.89 -21.65 32.26
CA SER A 310 13.58 -22.93 32.14
C SER A 310 13.32 -23.67 30.83
N ASP A 311 12.14 -23.52 30.23
CA ASP A 311 11.75 -24.26 29.02
C ASP A 311 12.54 -23.80 27.79
N VAL A 312 13.11 -22.60 27.87
CA VAL A 312 13.95 -21.97 26.84
C VAL A 312 15.40 -21.81 27.31
N ASN A 313 15.82 -22.53 28.36
CA ASN A 313 17.17 -22.45 28.96
C ASN A 313 17.57 -21.03 29.40
N CYS A 314 16.60 -20.22 29.84
CA CYS A 314 16.85 -18.88 30.35
C CYS A 314 16.42 -18.79 31.82
N ASP A 315 17.29 -18.26 32.67
CA ASP A 315 16.99 -18.04 34.09
C ASP A 315 16.88 -16.54 34.34
N PRO A 316 15.68 -16.00 34.59
CA PRO A 316 15.50 -14.56 34.75
C PRO A 316 16.24 -14.01 35.97
N SER A 317 16.58 -14.83 36.97
CA SER A 317 17.39 -14.39 38.11
C SER A 317 18.87 -14.17 37.78
N LYS A 318 19.33 -14.72 36.64
CA LYS A 318 20.69 -14.52 36.11
C LYS A 318 20.75 -13.37 35.11
N LEU A 319 19.62 -12.84 34.69
CA LEU A 319 19.56 -11.61 33.92
C LEU A 319 19.78 -10.43 34.87
N GLY A 320 20.69 -9.53 34.50
CA GLY A 320 20.87 -8.25 35.18
C GLY A 320 19.68 -7.32 34.93
N THR A 321 19.73 -6.13 35.52
CA THR A 321 18.77 -5.07 35.16
C THR A 321 19.09 -4.49 33.79
N ASP A 322 18.07 -4.26 32.99
CA ASP A 322 18.18 -3.56 31.71
C ASP A 322 17.44 -2.22 31.80
N ASN A 323 18.13 -1.12 31.51
CA ASN A 323 17.62 0.26 31.71
C ASN A 323 16.95 0.50 33.09
N GLY A 324 17.47 -0.15 34.14
CA GLY A 324 16.95 -0.08 35.51
C GLY A 324 15.71 -0.94 35.78
N ALA A 325 15.20 -1.67 34.78
CA ALA A 325 14.08 -2.59 34.92
C ALA A 325 14.55 -3.99 35.32
N GLN A 326 13.74 -4.67 36.13
CA GLN A 326 13.94 -6.09 36.42
C GLN A 326 13.44 -6.96 35.25
N PRO A 327 14.08 -8.12 34.98
CA PRO A 327 13.59 -9.08 34.00
C PRO A 327 12.12 -9.43 34.22
N CYS A 328 11.33 -9.39 33.14
CA CYS A 328 9.89 -9.68 33.17
C CYS A 328 9.07 -8.76 34.10
N GLN A 329 9.57 -7.56 34.40
CA GLN A 329 8.79 -6.49 35.03
C GLN A 329 7.70 -5.97 34.09
N TYR A 330 8.06 -5.74 32.83
CA TYR A 330 7.15 -5.31 31.78
C TYR A 330 6.55 -6.51 31.07
N GLN A 331 5.28 -6.39 30.66
CA GLN A 331 4.58 -7.42 29.92
C GLN A 331 4.19 -6.88 28.54
N SER A 332 4.17 -7.75 27.54
CA SER A 332 3.44 -7.52 26.29
C SER A 332 2.07 -8.17 26.40
N VAL A 333 1.03 -7.42 26.05
CA VAL A 333 -0.39 -7.78 26.21
C VAL A 333 -1.11 -7.63 24.88
N VAL A 334 -1.98 -8.59 24.57
CA VAL A 334 -3.06 -8.42 23.60
C VAL A 334 -4.39 -8.60 24.33
N ALA A 335 -5.25 -7.60 24.23
CA ALA A 335 -6.53 -7.53 24.93
C ALA A 335 -7.68 -7.27 23.96
N GLU A 336 -8.83 -7.90 24.21
CA GLU A 336 -10.08 -7.71 23.48
C GLU A 336 -10.93 -6.64 24.18
N TYR A 337 -11.51 -5.74 23.39
CA TYR A 337 -12.46 -4.71 23.79
C TYR A 337 -13.68 -4.74 22.86
N THR A 338 -14.73 -4.02 23.25
CA THR A 338 -15.97 -3.90 22.45
C THR A 338 -16.42 -2.45 22.31
N SER A 339 -16.88 -2.10 21.11
CA SER A 339 -17.45 -0.78 20.80
C SER A 339 -18.88 -0.58 21.32
N ASN A 340 -19.42 -1.53 22.10
CA ASN A 340 -20.80 -1.52 22.59
C ASN A 340 -21.02 -0.43 23.67
N GLY A 341 -21.08 0.83 23.22
CA GLY A 341 -21.66 1.96 23.92
C GLY A 341 -23.18 2.04 23.71
N SER A 342 -23.77 3.24 23.78
CA SER A 342 -25.21 3.47 23.58
C SER A 342 -25.70 3.32 22.12
N ALA A 343 -24.84 2.88 21.20
CA ALA A 343 -25.15 2.76 19.77
C ALA A 343 -25.97 1.49 19.47
N THR A 344 -26.92 1.60 18.53
CA THR A 344 -27.70 0.46 18.03
C THR A 344 -26.93 -0.43 17.05
N GLN A 345 -25.85 0.08 16.45
CA GLN A 345 -24.96 -0.65 15.55
C GLN A 345 -23.49 -0.36 15.90
N SER A 346 -22.63 -1.37 15.81
CA SER A 346 -21.20 -1.23 16.17
C SER A 346 -20.43 -0.29 15.25
N SER A 347 -20.84 -0.14 13.98
CA SER A 347 -20.23 0.76 13.00
C SER A 347 -20.51 2.24 13.26
N SER A 348 -21.56 2.58 14.01
CA SER A 348 -21.90 3.96 14.37
C SER A 348 -21.40 4.33 15.77
N ALA A 349 -20.63 3.46 16.43
CA ALA A 349 -20.07 3.75 17.74
C ALA A 349 -19.00 4.84 17.62
N GLU A 350 -19.14 5.90 18.40
CA GLU A 350 -18.16 7.00 18.50
C GLU A 350 -17.29 6.87 19.76
N ASN A 351 -17.58 5.90 20.63
CA ASN A 351 -16.79 5.58 21.81
C ASN A 351 -16.88 4.09 22.18
N ALA A 352 -15.94 3.65 23.01
CA ALA A 352 -15.86 2.34 23.63
C ALA A 352 -15.44 2.49 25.10
N ARG A 353 -15.84 1.54 25.94
CA ARG A 353 -15.48 1.54 27.36
C ARG A 353 -14.07 0.96 27.54
N PRO A 354 -13.21 1.56 28.40
CA PRO A 354 -11.90 1.00 28.77
C PRO A 354 -12.08 -0.13 29.80
N SER A 355 -12.82 -1.15 29.40
CA SER A 355 -13.01 -2.37 30.17
C SER A 355 -12.59 -3.52 29.29
N GLU A 356 -11.46 -4.13 29.63
CA GLU A 356 -10.99 -5.35 28.99
C GLU A 356 -12.10 -6.42 29.04
N VAL A 357 -12.51 -6.91 27.87
CA VAL A 357 -13.48 -8.01 27.72
C VAL A 357 -12.77 -9.33 27.99
N ARG A 358 -11.55 -9.47 27.46
CA ARG A 358 -10.76 -10.69 27.58
C ARG A 358 -9.28 -10.44 27.34
N ARG A 359 -8.44 -11.07 28.16
CA ARG A 359 -7.00 -11.17 27.90
C ARG A 359 -6.73 -12.23 26.85
N ILE A 360 -6.33 -11.83 25.65
CA ILE A 360 -5.97 -12.77 24.59
C ILE A 360 -4.57 -13.30 24.83
N PHE A 361 -3.59 -12.44 25.12
CA PHE A 361 -2.20 -12.85 25.33
C PHE A 361 -1.55 -12.02 26.43
N THR A 362 -0.69 -12.62 27.27
CA THR A 362 0.20 -11.88 28.17
C THR A 362 1.51 -12.61 28.40
N MET A 363 2.62 -11.90 28.20
CA MET A 363 3.97 -12.44 28.38
C MET A 363 4.89 -11.39 29.02
N GLY A 364 5.70 -11.81 29.99
CA GLY A 364 6.76 -10.98 30.56
C GLY A 364 7.97 -10.89 29.63
N LEU A 365 8.47 -9.68 29.41
CA LEU A 365 9.60 -9.37 28.53
C LEU A 365 10.94 -9.48 29.29
N PRO A 366 11.97 -10.13 28.73
CA PRO A 366 13.23 -10.34 29.45
C PRO A 366 14.10 -9.09 29.49
N PHE A 367 14.05 -8.26 28.45
CA PHE A 367 14.70 -6.96 28.32
C PHE A 367 13.69 -5.87 27.93
N THR A 368 14.17 -4.64 27.74
CA THR A 368 13.33 -3.44 27.60
C THR A 368 13.09 -2.96 26.18
N SER A 369 13.64 -3.63 25.16
CA SER A 369 13.62 -3.21 23.77
C SER A 369 13.35 -4.39 22.81
N GLN A 370 13.29 -4.11 21.50
CA GLN A 370 13.11 -5.10 20.41
C GLN A 370 12.00 -6.14 20.63
N HIS A 371 10.81 -5.71 21.03
CA HIS A 371 9.67 -6.61 21.25
C HIS A 371 8.55 -6.46 20.22
N GLY A 372 8.64 -5.51 19.28
CA GLY A 372 7.59 -5.26 18.30
C GLY A 372 6.23 -5.05 18.97
N GLY A 373 5.21 -5.72 18.44
CA GLY A 373 3.88 -5.78 19.07
C GLY A 373 2.73 -5.40 18.16
N GLN A 374 2.94 -5.27 16.85
CA GLN A 374 1.83 -5.08 15.92
C GLN A 374 0.90 -6.30 15.94
N ILE A 375 -0.40 -6.03 15.83
CA ILE A 375 -1.43 -7.04 15.60
C ILE A 375 -2.22 -6.69 14.35
N LEU A 376 -2.64 -7.70 13.60
CA LEU A 376 -3.54 -7.53 12.44
C LEU A 376 -4.24 -8.85 12.11
N PHE A 377 -5.39 -8.78 11.44
CA PHE A 377 -6.11 -9.96 11.00
C PHE A 377 -5.69 -10.39 9.61
N GLY A 378 -5.51 -11.70 9.41
CA GLY A 378 -5.31 -12.25 8.08
C GLY A 378 -6.58 -12.07 7.24
N PRO A 379 -6.51 -11.43 6.06
CA PRO A 379 -7.70 -11.07 5.30
C PRO A 379 -8.42 -12.28 4.68
N THR A 380 -7.74 -13.42 4.53
CA THR A 380 -8.32 -14.65 3.97
C THR A 380 -8.79 -15.62 5.06
N ASP A 381 -8.03 -15.78 6.13
CA ASP A 381 -8.29 -16.78 7.17
C ASP A 381 -9.00 -16.22 8.40
N GLY A 382 -9.00 -14.90 8.59
CA GLY A 382 -9.66 -14.24 9.71
C GLY A 382 -8.98 -14.45 11.07
N TYR A 383 -7.76 -14.98 11.10
CA TYR A 383 -7.01 -15.19 12.35
C TYR A 383 -6.20 -13.96 12.74
N LEU A 384 -5.91 -13.83 14.03
CA LEU A 384 -5.11 -12.74 14.56
C LEU A 384 -3.62 -13.09 14.44
N TYR A 385 -2.87 -12.26 13.72
CA TYR A 385 -1.41 -12.33 13.64
C TYR A 385 -0.81 -11.35 14.65
N PHE A 386 0.23 -11.79 15.34
CA PHE A 386 0.92 -11.02 16.38
C PHE A 386 2.43 -11.07 16.20
N MET A 387 3.03 -9.90 15.99
CA MET A 387 4.43 -9.72 15.63
C MET A 387 5.22 -9.46 16.91
N MET A 388 6.17 -10.35 17.21
CA MET A 388 6.96 -10.30 18.43
C MET A 388 8.46 -10.35 18.10
N GLY A 389 9.18 -9.33 18.54
CA GLY A 389 10.65 -9.30 18.43
C GLY A 389 11.33 -10.30 19.36
N ASP A 390 12.64 -10.43 19.23
CA ASP A 390 13.49 -11.35 19.99
C ASP A 390 13.54 -11.04 21.50
N GLY A 391 12.96 -9.91 21.91
CA GLY A 391 12.86 -9.49 23.29
C GLY A 391 14.07 -8.69 23.77
N GLY A 392 15.01 -8.39 22.87
CA GLY A 392 16.15 -7.50 23.07
C GLY A 392 17.41 -8.15 23.64
N GLY A 393 18.34 -7.27 24.00
CA GLY A 393 19.71 -7.61 24.36
C GLY A 393 20.58 -7.82 23.11
N ASP A 394 21.82 -7.35 23.17
CA ASP A 394 22.73 -7.32 22.02
C ASP A 394 22.83 -8.69 21.33
N GLY A 395 22.37 -8.71 20.09
CA GLY A 395 22.40 -9.88 19.23
C GLY A 395 21.65 -11.11 19.74
N ASP A 396 20.47 -11.01 20.37
CA ASP A 396 19.66 -12.15 20.87
C ASP A 396 20.50 -13.17 21.70
N PRO A 397 20.98 -12.78 22.90
CA PRO A 397 21.96 -13.57 23.65
C PRO A 397 21.44 -14.95 24.10
N TYR A 398 20.13 -15.16 24.10
CA TYR A 398 19.51 -16.44 24.47
C TYR A 398 18.97 -17.24 23.27
N ASN A 399 19.28 -16.79 22.05
CA ASN A 399 18.92 -17.48 20.80
C ASN A 399 17.40 -17.73 20.72
N PHE A 400 16.60 -16.80 21.23
CA PHE A 400 15.16 -16.89 21.26
C PHE A 400 14.56 -16.91 19.86
N ALA A 401 15.11 -16.11 18.93
CA ALA A 401 14.58 -16.00 17.58
C ALA A 401 14.62 -17.35 16.83
N GLN A 402 15.65 -18.16 17.06
CA GLN A 402 15.79 -19.52 16.51
C GLN A 402 15.16 -20.61 17.39
N ASN A 403 14.95 -20.34 18.68
CA ASN A 403 14.35 -21.30 19.61
C ASN A 403 12.82 -21.37 19.43
N LYS A 404 12.33 -22.48 18.89
CA LYS A 404 10.89 -22.75 18.67
C LYS A 404 10.10 -23.12 19.94
N LYS A 405 10.77 -23.17 21.09
CA LYS A 405 10.12 -23.22 22.43
C LYS A 405 9.86 -21.82 23.01
N SER A 406 10.30 -20.77 22.30
CA SER A 406 10.08 -19.37 22.67
C SER A 406 9.08 -18.71 21.72
N VAL A 407 8.27 -17.79 22.27
CA VAL A 407 7.38 -16.91 21.50
C VAL A 407 8.09 -15.62 21.04
N LEU A 408 9.33 -15.38 21.47
CA LEU A 408 10.14 -14.22 21.07
C LEU A 408 10.83 -14.45 19.73
N GLY A 409 10.91 -13.41 18.89
CA GLY A 409 11.45 -13.44 17.53
C GLY A 409 10.57 -14.27 16.60
N LYS A 410 9.25 -14.08 16.71
CA LYS A 410 8.19 -14.86 16.06
C LYS A 410 7.10 -13.97 15.51
N ILE A 411 6.46 -14.44 14.45
CA ILE A 411 5.09 -14.06 14.13
C ILE A 411 4.20 -15.21 14.59
N MET A 412 3.25 -14.91 15.47
CA MET A 412 2.27 -15.85 15.99
C MET A 412 0.95 -15.70 15.22
N ARG A 413 0.18 -16.79 15.09
CA ARG A 413 -1.16 -16.81 14.48
C ARG A 413 -2.16 -17.52 15.39
N LEU A 414 -3.18 -16.79 15.84
CA LEU A 414 -4.07 -17.14 16.94
C LEU A 414 -5.54 -17.16 16.49
N ASP A 415 -6.32 -18.11 16.99
CA ASP A 415 -7.79 -18.14 16.85
C ASP A 415 -8.43 -17.52 18.10
N VAL A 416 -9.04 -16.34 17.90
CA VAL A 416 -9.69 -15.55 18.95
C VAL A 416 -11.20 -15.75 19.01
N ASP A 417 -11.75 -16.62 18.16
CA ASP A 417 -13.19 -16.90 18.08
C ASP A 417 -13.55 -18.19 18.82
N ASN A 418 -12.69 -19.20 18.71
CA ASN A 418 -12.93 -20.52 19.28
C ASN A 418 -12.14 -20.72 20.57
N ILE A 419 -12.52 -20.00 21.63
CA ILE A 419 -11.79 -20.04 22.91
C ILE A 419 -11.98 -21.40 23.60
N PRO A 420 -10.89 -22.12 23.93
CA PRO A 420 -10.99 -23.41 24.58
C PRO A 420 -11.30 -23.25 26.08
N SER A 421 -11.69 -24.36 26.73
CA SER A 421 -11.92 -24.36 28.18
C SER A 421 -10.63 -24.06 28.94
N ALA A 422 -10.73 -23.53 30.17
CA ALA A 422 -9.55 -23.27 31.01
C ALA A 422 -8.69 -24.52 31.25
N ALA A 423 -9.30 -25.71 31.32
CA ALA A 423 -8.57 -26.97 31.44
C ALA A 423 -7.71 -27.26 30.19
N GLU A 424 -8.25 -26.94 29.02
CA GLU A 424 -7.56 -27.14 27.74
C GLU A 424 -6.45 -26.10 27.52
N ILE A 425 -6.70 -24.83 27.88
CA ILE A 425 -5.67 -23.77 27.92
C ILE A 425 -4.49 -24.21 28.78
N ASN A 426 -4.75 -24.72 29.99
CA ASN A 426 -3.72 -25.22 30.90
C ASN A 426 -3.02 -26.47 30.37
N ARG A 427 -3.75 -27.40 29.74
CA ARG A 427 -3.19 -28.62 29.14
C ARG A 427 -2.21 -28.29 28.01
N LEU A 428 -2.55 -27.31 27.19
CA LEU A 428 -1.73 -26.86 26.07
C LEU A 428 -0.64 -25.84 26.48
N GLY A 429 -0.70 -25.32 27.71
CA GLY A 429 0.27 -24.34 28.21
C GLY A 429 0.22 -22.99 27.48
N LEU A 430 -0.96 -22.59 26.98
CA LEU A 430 -1.13 -21.35 26.20
C LEU A 430 -0.85 -20.10 27.04
N TRP A 431 -0.47 -19.02 26.36
CA TRP A 431 -0.11 -17.72 26.96
C TRP A 431 -1.32 -16.82 27.27
N GLY A 432 -2.54 -17.26 26.93
CA GLY A 432 -3.78 -16.54 27.22
C GLY A 432 -5.01 -17.22 26.61
N ASN A 433 -6.08 -16.46 26.40
CA ASN A 433 -7.37 -16.98 25.94
C ASN A 433 -7.47 -16.92 24.41
N TYR A 434 -6.95 -17.93 23.74
CA TYR A 434 -7.09 -18.22 22.31
C TYR A 434 -7.06 -19.73 22.08
N SER A 435 -7.41 -20.18 20.88
CA SER A 435 -7.03 -21.51 20.40
C SER A 435 -6.00 -21.42 19.27
N ILE A 436 -5.46 -22.58 18.90
CA ILE A 436 -4.46 -22.72 17.85
C ILE A 436 -5.18 -23.10 16.54
N PRO A 437 -5.02 -22.33 15.46
CA PRO A 437 -5.42 -22.78 14.13
C PRO A 437 -4.76 -24.12 13.78
N LYS A 438 -5.57 -25.10 13.38
CA LYS A 438 -5.10 -26.48 13.14
C LYS A 438 -3.99 -26.58 12.10
N ASP A 439 -3.99 -25.65 11.14
CA ASP A 439 -3.02 -25.56 10.07
C ASP A 439 -1.80 -24.71 10.44
N ASN A 440 -1.58 -24.35 11.71
CA ASN A 440 -0.29 -23.77 12.11
C ASN A 440 0.86 -24.79 11.88
N PRO A 441 2.07 -24.32 11.53
CA PRO A 441 3.20 -25.21 11.19
C PRO A 441 3.57 -26.24 12.26
N TYR A 442 3.33 -25.93 13.53
CA TYR A 442 3.77 -26.73 14.68
C TYR A 442 2.62 -27.14 15.61
N SER A 443 1.37 -27.12 15.14
CA SER A 443 0.17 -27.40 15.94
C SER A 443 0.15 -28.81 16.57
N GLU A 444 0.82 -29.78 15.94
CA GLU A 444 0.84 -31.20 16.35
C GLU A 444 2.17 -31.62 17.01
N ASP A 445 3.16 -30.73 17.14
CA ASP A 445 4.45 -31.06 17.78
C ASP A 445 4.44 -30.59 19.25
N GLU A 446 4.31 -31.54 20.17
CA GLU A 446 4.28 -31.28 21.61
C GLU A 446 5.58 -30.65 22.17
N ASN A 447 6.67 -30.64 21.40
CA ASN A 447 7.94 -30.06 21.83
C ASN A 447 8.15 -28.62 21.36
N LEU A 448 7.28 -28.10 20.49
CA LEU A 448 7.38 -26.78 19.88
C LEU A 448 6.15 -25.95 20.23
N LEU A 449 6.26 -24.63 20.15
CA LEU A 449 5.12 -23.78 20.43
C LEU A 449 4.13 -23.75 19.25
N PRO A 450 2.86 -24.12 19.47
CA PRO A 450 1.88 -24.26 18.39
C PRO A 450 1.39 -22.91 17.83
N GLU A 451 1.64 -21.80 18.52
CA GLU A 451 1.31 -20.44 18.07
C GLU A 451 2.16 -19.97 16.88
N ILE A 452 3.36 -20.53 16.71
CA ILE A 452 4.36 -20.02 15.77
C ILE A 452 3.87 -20.21 14.33
N TRP A 453 3.67 -19.09 13.63
CA TRP A 453 3.47 -19.06 12.19
C TRP A 453 4.80 -18.96 11.44
N ALA A 454 5.69 -18.08 11.88
CA ALA A 454 7.01 -17.84 11.31
C ALA A 454 8.00 -17.43 12.41
N PHE A 455 9.30 -17.60 12.18
CA PHE A 455 10.33 -17.37 13.20
C PHE A 455 11.66 -16.88 12.64
N GLY A 456 12.57 -16.48 13.52
CA GLY A 456 13.88 -15.99 13.11
C GLY A 456 13.88 -14.51 12.77
N PHE A 457 13.07 -13.73 13.49
CA PHE A 457 12.99 -12.27 13.37
C PHE A 457 13.70 -11.59 14.54
N ARG A 458 14.22 -10.39 14.30
CA ARG A 458 14.79 -9.53 15.35
C ARG A 458 13.74 -8.65 15.97
N ASN A 459 13.15 -7.76 15.19
CA ASN A 459 12.15 -6.79 15.59
C ASN A 459 11.19 -6.50 14.42
N PRO A 460 10.26 -7.43 14.11
CA PRO A 460 9.27 -7.26 13.04
C PRO A 460 8.29 -6.15 13.45
N TRP A 461 8.58 -4.91 13.05
CA TRP A 461 7.98 -3.71 13.60
C TRP A 461 6.60 -3.42 13.01
N ARG A 462 6.52 -3.43 11.68
CA ARG A 462 5.26 -3.28 10.93
C ARG A 462 5.24 -4.19 9.72
N CYS A 463 4.10 -4.81 9.56
CA CYS A 463 3.76 -5.71 8.50
C CYS A 463 2.39 -5.38 7.92
N SER A 464 2.15 -5.82 6.71
CA SER A 464 0.88 -5.68 6.03
C SER A 464 0.65 -6.81 5.04
N PHE A 465 -0.62 -7.20 4.89
CA PHE A 465 -1.04 -8.02 3.78
C PHE A 465 -1.35 -7.14 2.57
N ASP A 466 -1.00 -7.62 1.38
CA ASP A 466 -1.54 -7.08 0.14
C ASP A 466 -3.03 -7.39 0.04
N SER A 467 -3.88 -6.36 -0.04
CA SER A 467 -5.34 -6.52 -0.07
C SER A 467 -5.84 -7.28 -1.31
N GLU A 468 -5.08 -7.26 -2.40
CA GLU A 468 -5.44 -7.96 -3.64
C GLU A 468 -4.72 -9.30 -3.80
N ARG A 469 -3.59 -9.48 -3.11
CA ARG A 469 -2.82 -10.73 -3.09
C ARG A 469 -2.54 -11.17 -1.65
N PRO A 470 -3.54 -11.68 -0.91
CA PRO A 470 -3.39 -12.02 0.51
C PRO A 470 -2.23 -12.96 0.89
N SER A 471 -1.62 -13.67 -0.06
CA SER A 471 -0.39 -14.45 0.18
C SER A 471 0.87 -13.59 0.34
N TYR A 472 0.84 -12.33 -0.11
CA TYR A 472 1.91 -11.35 0.09
C TYR A 472 1.73 -10.70 1.45
N PHE A 473 2.37 -11.30 2.45
CA PHE A 473 2.46 -10.77 3.80
C PHE A 473 3.84 -10.15 3.98
N MET A 474 3.95 -8.83 3.88
CA MET A 474 5.23 -8.12 3.97
C MET A 474 5.49 -7.70 5.40
N CYS A 475 6.74 -7.79 5.87
CA CYS A 475 7.17 -7.28 7.17
C CYS A 475 8.47 -6.51 7.05
N GLY A 476 8.54 -5.32 7.63
CA GLY A 476 9.83 -4.69 7.94
C GLY A 476 10.38 -5.27 9.24
N ASP A 477 11.57 -5.85 9.18
CA ASP A 477 12.30 -6.35 10.34
C ASP A 477 13.51 -5.44 10.58
N VAL A 478 13.56 -4.81 11.76
CA VAL A 478 14.62 -3.83 12.07
C VAL A 478 15.89 -4.57 12.46
N GLY A 479 17.00 -4.28 11.79
CA GLY A 479 18.30 -4.91 12.00
C GLY A 479 19.06 -4.40 13.24
N GLU A 480 20.21 -5.01 13.51
CA GLU A 480 21.05 -4.71 14.68
C GLU A 480 22.00 -3.54 14.38
N ASP A 481 22.98 -3.76 13.51
CA ASP A 481 24.14 -2.88 13.31
C ASP A 481 24.42 -2.54 11.83
N LEU A 482 24.01 -3.40 10.90
CA LEU A 482 24.53 -3.40 9.53
C LEU A 482 23.44 -3.22 8.48
N TYR A 483 22.28 -3.85 8.64
CA TYR A 483 21.33 -4.02 7.54
C TYR A 483 19.88 -3.88 7.97
N GLU A 484 19.10 -3.14 7.19
CA GLU A 484 17.65 -3.08 7.34
C GLU A 484 16.97 -3.90 6.27
N GLU A 485 15.86 -4.56 6.61
CA GLU A 485 15.23 -5.53 5.73
C GLU A 485 13.71 -5.49 5.66
N VAL A 486 13.18 -5.99 4.54
CA VAL A 486 11.77 -6.32 4.34
C VAL A 486 11.65 -7.73 3.80
N ASP A 487 10.79 -8.52 4.44
CA ASP A 487 10.58 -9.92 4.15
C ASP A 487 9.17 -10.23 3.64
N ILE A 488 9.06 -11.24 2.78
CA ILE A 488 7.78 -11.88 2.45
C ILE A 488 7.57 -13.06 3.38
N ILE A 489 6.58 -12.94 4.26
CA ILE A 489 6.31 -13.91 5.32
C ILE A 489 5.50 -15.09 4.80
N SER A 490 6.13 -16.25 4.86
CA SER A 490 5.56 -17.56 4.56
C SER A 490 5.40 -18.44 5.81
N LYS A 491 4.44 -19.37 5.72
CA LYS A 491 4.14 -20.38 6.73
C LYS A 491 5.39 -21.21 7.07
N GLY A 492 5.77 -21.23 8.34
CA GLY A 492 6.89 -22.00 8.87
C GLY A 492 8.27 -21.44 8.47
N GLY A 493 8.30 -20.28 7.80
CA GLY A 493 9.54 -19.64 7.34
C GLY A 493 10.47 -19.28 8.50
N ASN A 494 11.78 -19.38 8.22
CA ASN A 494 12.86 -18.94 9.11
C ASN A 494 13.57 -17.76 8.46
N TYR A 495 13.55 -16.57 9.08
CA TYR A 495 14.14 -15.34 8.53
C TYR A 495 15.57 -15.10 9.00
N GLY A 496 16.18 -16.11 9.61
CA GLY A 496 17.62 -16.20 9.79
C GLY A 496 18.16 -15.52 11.05
N TRP A 497 17.50 -14.50 11.61
CA TRP A 497 17.96 -13.89 12.87
C TRP A 497 17.94 -14.92 14.00
N ARG A 498 18.99 -15.10 14.77
CA ARG A 498 20.22 -14.28 14.94
C ARG A 498 21.46 -14.77 14.18
N VAL A 499 21.30 -15.75 13.29
CA VAL A 499 22.39 -16.35 12.51
C VAL A 499 22.77 -15.47 11.31
N TYR A 500 21.80 -14.69 10.83
CA TYR A 500 21.95 -13.70 9.78
C TYR A 500 21.31 -12.39 10.21
N GLU A 501 21.87 -11.29 9.73
CA GLU A 501 21.29 -9.95 9.73
C GLU A 501 21.19 -9.52 8.26
N GLY A 502 19.97 -9.47 7.73
CA GLY A 502 19.80 -9.41 6.29
C GLY A 502 20.48 -10.59 5.57
N PRO A 503 21.22 -10.33 4.48
CA PRO A 503 21.95 -11.38 3.76
C PRO A 503 23.28 -11.76 4.45
N TYR A 504 23.68 -11.09 5.53
CA TYR A 504 25.01 -11.21 6.11
C TYR A 504 25.04 -12.13 7.32
N ARG A 505 26.13 -12.89 7.47
CA ARG A 505 26.36 -13.72 8.66
C ARG A 505 26.54 -12.83 9.88
N PHE A 506 25.74 -13.07 10.92
CA PHE A 506 25.86 -12.39 12.19
C PHE A 506 26.52 -13.31 13.23
N ASN A 507 27.47 -12.77 14.00
CA ASN A 507 28.15 -13.51 15.06
C ASN A 507 27.93 -12.79 16.41
N PRO A 508 27.25 -13.43 17.39
CA PRO A 508 27.07 -12.85 18.71
C PRO A 508 28.42 -12.61 19.37
N THR A 509 28.51 -11.54 20.15
CA THR A 509 29.57 -11.39 21.16
C THR A 509 29.37 -12.35 22.33
N SER A 510 28.12 -12.70 22.67
CA SER A 510 27.74 -13.57 23.77
C SER A 510 26.51 -14.43 23.42
N SER A 511 26.49 -15.70 23.83
CA SER A 511 25.37 -16.63 23.57
C SER A 511 25.08 -17.58 24.75
N PRO A 512 24.76 -17.06 25.95
CA PRO A 512 24.44 -17.89 27.12
C PRO A 512 23.28 -18.87 26.91
N GLY A 513 22.30 -18.57 26.04
CA GLY A 513 21.22 -19.50 25.70
C GLY A 513 21.60 -20.54 24.65
N GLY A 514 22.86 -20.60 24.24
CA GLY A 514 23.37 -21.45 23.17
C GLY A 514 23.37 -20.75 21.82
N ASN A 515 23.95 -21.42 20.82
CA ASN A 515 24.09 -20.89 19.48
C ASN A 515 23.45 -21.83 18.44
N THR A 516 22.93 -21.26 17.37
CA THR A 516 22.39 -22.00 16.24
C THR A 516 23.44 -22.12 15.16
N SER A 517 23.67 -23.34 14.65
CA SER A 517 24.62 -23.52 13.58
C SER A 517 24.10 -22.91 12.28
N ALA A 518 25.00 -22.20 11.63
CA ALA A 518 24.91 -21.77 10.26
C ALA A 518 24.34 -22.81 9.26
N ASN A 519 24.68 -24.08 9.45
CA ASN A 519 24.31 -25.19 8.57
C ASN A 519 23.04 -25.92 9.03
N SER A 520 22.50 -25.58 10.21
CA SER A 520 21.28 -26.21 10.75
C SER A 520 20.00 -25.46 10.40
N ILE A 521 20.10 -24.34 9.68
CA ILE A 521 18.95 -23.53 9.26
C ILE A 521 18.92 -23.38 7.74
N ASN A 522 17.71 -23.18 7.21
CA ASN A 522 17.49 -22.79 5.83
C ASN A 522 16.79 -21.42 5.85
N PRO A 523 17.55 -20.31 5.88
CA PRO A 523 16.97 -18.99 5.99
C PRO A 523 16.28 -18.59 4.70
N ILE A 524 15.18 -17.85 4.83
CA ILE A 524 14.57 -17.06 3.77
C ILE A 524 15.18 -15.68 3.91
N PHE A 525 15.85 -15.21 2.86
CA PHE A 525 16.47 -13.89 2.86
C PHE A 525 15.47 -12.81 2.44
N PRO A 526 15.73 -11.56 2.86
CA PRO A 526 14.82 -10.46 2.56
C PRO A 526 14.75 -10.17 1.07
N VAL A 527 13.60 -9.64 0.66
CA VAL A 527 13.32 -9.27 -0.74
C VAL A 527 13.68 -7.82 -1.03
N MET A 528 13.84 -7.00 0.00
CA MET A 528 14.27 -5.61 -0.06
C MET A 528 15.10 -5.28 1.18
N GLY A 529 15.99 -4.31 1.06
CA GLY A 529 16.80 -3.86 2.17
C GLY A 529 18.01 -3.05 1.72
N TYR A 530 18.77 -2.55 2.67
CA TYR A 530 19.99 -1.79 2.41
C TYR A 530 20.90 -1.76 3.63
N ASN A 531 22.18 -1.45 3.40
CA ASN A 531 23.11 -1.27 4.50
C ASN A 531 22.84 0.06 5.22
N HIS A 532 22.98 0.09 6.56
CA HIS A 532 22.84 1.32 7.35
C HIS A 532 23.75 2.45 6.83
N SER A 533 24.96 2.10 6.39
CA SER A 533 25.95 3.03 5.85
C SER A 533 25.53 3.71 4.53
N GLU A 534 24.59 3.12 3.78
CA GLU A 534 24.09 3.66 2.50
C GLU A 534 23.07 4.78 2.73
N VAL A 535 22.35 4.74 3.85
CA VAL A 535 21.23 5.65 4.14
C VAL A 535 21.66 6.88 4.92
N ASN A 536 22.32 6.70 6.07
CA ASN A 536 22.77 7.83 6.89
C ASN A 536 24.29 7.82 7.03
N LYS A 537 25.00 8.50 6.13
CA LYS A 537 26.47 8.54 6.12
C LYS A 537 27.11 9.24 7.33
N LYS A 538 26.33 9.96 8.16
CA LYS A 538 26.84 10.68 9.34
C LYS A 538 26.81 9.83 10.61
N ILE A 539 25.74 9.06 10.79
CA ILE A 539 25.50 8.27 12.01
C ILE A 539 25.69 6.77 11.71
N GLY A 540 25.45 6.34 10.48
CA GLY A 540 25.45 4.93 10.09
C GLY A 540 24.28 4.17 10.68
N SER A 541 23.10 4.80 10.80
CA SER A 541 21.88 4.19 11.34
C SER A 541 20.75 4.21 10.33
N ALA A 542 19.95 3.15 10.35
CA ALA A 542 18.72 3.01 9.58
C ALA A 542 17.71 2.19 10.39
N SER A 543 16.43 2.28 10.03
CA SER A 543 15.35 1.49 10.62
C SER A 543 14.17 1.47 9.66
N ILE A 544 14.02 0.40 8.88
CA ILE A 544 12.84 0.22 8.04
C ILE A 544 11.66 -0.08 8.96
N ILE A 545 10.70 0.85 8.99
CA ILE A 545 9.52 0.77 9.86
C ILE A 545 8.32 0.13 9.16
N GLY A 546 8.57 -0.69 8.15
CA GLY A 546 7.56 -1.37 7.34
C GLY A 546 6.86 -0.48 6.31
N GLY A 547 5.74 -0.98 5.78
CA GLY A 547 5.12 -0.42 4.60
C GLY A 547 3.78 -1.06 4.20
N TYR A 548 3.25 -0.63 3.07
CA TYR A 548 1.97 -1.10 2.50
C TYR A 548 2.03 -1.16 0.98
N PHE A 549 1.32 -2.14 0.40
CA PHE A 549 1.02 -2.11 -1.03
C PHE A 549 0.06 -0.96 -1.35
N TYR A 550 0.41 -0.14 -2.33
CA TYR A 550 -0.46 0.91 -2.80
C TYR A 550 -1.51 0.33 -3.75
N ARG A 551 -2.76 0.28 -3.31
CA ARG A 551 -3.91 -0.30 -4.06
C ARG A 551 -5.00 0.73 -4.37
N SER A 552 -4.63 2.01 -4.37
CA SER A 552 -5.54 3.11 -4.72
C SER A 552 -5.44 3.41 -6.21
N ASN A 553 -6.58 3.76 -6.83
CA ASN A 553 -6.63 4.17 -8.24
C ASN A 553 -6.39 5.69 -8.43
N ILE A 554 -6.09 6.40 -7.34
CA ILE A 554 -5.84 7.84 -7.37
C ILE A 554 -4.51 8.16 -8.04
N ASP A 555 -3.47 7.36 -7.76
CA ASP A 555 -2.25 7.35 -8.57
C ASP A 555 -2.00 5.97 -9.19
N PRO A 556 -2.43 5.79 -10.44
CA PRO A 556 -2.11 4.63 -11.28
C PRO A 556 -0.66 4.21 -11.34
N CYS A 557 0.28 5.15 -11.28
CA CYS A 557 1.72 4.87 -11.34
C CYS A 557 2.22 4.08 -10.13
N MET A 558 1.57 4.28 -8.99
CA MET A 558 1.94 3.69 -7.72
C MET A 558 1.20 2.38 -7.46
N TYR A 559 0.14 2.11 -8.21
CA TYR A 559 -0.66 0.90 -8.04
C TYR A 559 0.19 -0.37 -8.13
N GLY A 560 0.04 -1.25 -7.14
CA GLY A 560 0.78 -2.51 -7.03
C GLY A 560 2.20 -2.38 -6.46
N ARG A 561 2.72 -1.17 -6.25
CA ARG A 561 4.04 -0.97 -5.62
C ARG A 561 3.93 -1.10 -4.11
N TYR A 562 4.95 -1.66 -3.47
CA TYR A 562 5.07 -1.70 -2.02
C TYR A 562 5.83 -0.46 -1.54
N LEU A 563 5.15 0.40 -0.78
CA LEU A 563 5.73 1.61 -0.21
C LEU A 563 6.23 1.35 1.20
N TYR A 564 7.50 1.61 1.47
CA TYR A 564 8.09 1.46 2.80
C TYR A 564 8.95 2.66 3.17
N ALA A 565 9.09 2.90 4.46
CA ALA A 565 9.75 4.08 5.00
C ALA A 565 10.78 3.70 6.06
N ASP A 566 11.66 4.65 6.34
CA ASP A 566 12.73 4.50 7.31
C ASP A 566 12.73 5.64 8.31
N LEU A 567 12.92 5.32 9.58
CA LEU A 567 12.85 6.27 10.68
C LEU A 567 13.95 7.33 10.63
N TYR A 568 15.16 6.99 10.15
CA TYR A 568 16.33 7.85 10.21
C TYR A 568 16.64 8.57 8.90
N SER A 569 16.16 8.05 7.76
CA SER A 569 16.48 8.57 6.43
C SER A 569 15.67 9.80 6.03
N GLY A 570 14.42 9.90 6.51
CA GLY A 570 13.43 10.87 5.99
C GLY A 570 12.99 10.59 4.55
N ALA A 571 13.20 9.37 4.04
CA ALA A 571 12.84 8.94 2.69
C ALA A 571 11.76 7.85 2.69
N ILE A 572 11.08 7.72 1.54
CA ILE A 572 10.16 6.62 1.23
C ILE A 572 10.68 5.93 -0.03
N TRP A 573 10.60 4.62 -0.04
CA TRP A 573 10.94 3.76 -1.18
C TRP A 573 9.67 3.16 -1.76
N ALA A 574 9.64 2.99 -3.07
CA ALA A 574 8.73 2.06 -3.73
C ALA A 574 9.50 0.84 -4.19
N ALA A 575 8.98 -0.33 -3.87
CA ALA A 575 9.40 -1.58 -4.45
C ALA A 575 8.41 -2.02 -5.53
N THR A 576 8.96 -2.49 -6.64
CA THR A 576 8.22 -3.00 -7.79
C THR A 576 8.63 -4.42 -8.05
N GLU A 577 7.65 -5.31 -8.11
CA GLU A 577 7.88 -6.71 -8.40
C GLU A 577 7.92 -6.95 -9.91
N ASP A 578 8.99 -7.58 -10.40
CA ASP A 578 9.16 -7.89 -11.81
C ASP A 578 9.92 -9.22 -12.01
N PRO A 579 9.31 -10.23 -12.67
CA PRO A 579 7.91 -10.26 -13.12
C PRO A 579 6.92 -10.34 -11.95
N GLU A 580 5.64 -10.04 -12.19
CA GLU A 580 4.60 -10.16 -11.17
C GLU A 580 4.59 -11.58 -10.57
N ASN A 581 4.42 -11.67 -9.26
CA ASN A 581 4.38 -12.93 -8.52
C ASN A 581 5.71 -13.71 -8.47
N SER A 582 6.83 -13.08 -8.82
CA SER A 582 8.16 -13.71 -8.79
C SER A 582 8.84 -13.71 -7.42
N GLY A 583 8.42 -12.84 -6.51
CA GLY A 583 9.12 -12.50 -5.28
C GLY A 583 10.36 -11.62 -5.50
N ASN A 584 10.64 -11.18 -6.72
CA ASN A 584 11.81 -10.38 -7.06
C ASN A 584 11.45 -8.89 -7.15
N PHE A 585 12.01 -8.08 -6.24
CA PHE A 585 11.69 -6.67 -6.12
C PHE A 585 12.86 -5.79 -6.53
N SER A 586 12.55 -4.72 -7.25
CA SER A 586 13.45 -3.60 -7.50
C SER A 586 12.95 -2.37 -6.76
N THR A 587 13.85 -1.59 -6.17
CA THR A 587 13.50 -0.47 -5.29
C THR A 587 13.97 0.86 -5.86
N SER A 588 13.13 1.89 -5.75
CA SER A 588 13.46 3.27 -6.07
C SER A 588 13.13 4.19 -4.90
N THR A 589 14.00 5.16 -4.61
CA THR A 589 13.76 6.20 -3.60
C THR A 589 13.01 7.37 -4.20
N PHE A 590 12.16 8.02 -3.39
CA PHE A 590 11.55 9.29 -3.75
C PHE A 590 12.02 10.42 -2.85
N VAL A 591 12.12 11.61 -3.44
CA VAL A 591 12.16 12.86 -2.66
C VAL A 591 10.73 13.19 -2.27
N LEU A 592 10.51 13.44 -0.97
CA LEU A 592 9.23 13.89 -0.46
C LEU A 592 9.06 15.39 -0.71
N VAL A 593 7.91 15.75 -1.28
CA VAL A 593 7.61 17.13 -1.67
C VAL A 593 6.28 17.53 -1.01
N VAL A 594 6.29 18.53 -0.13
CA VAL A 594 5.05 18.96 0.56
C VAL A 594 4.31 19.95 -0.33
N GLN A 595 3.01 19.78 -0.47
CA GLN A 595 2.20 20.76 -1.16
C GLN A 595 1.92 21.96 -0.26
N GLU A 596 2.42 23.15 -0.62
CA GLU A 596 2.00 24.42 -0.03
C GLU A 596 0.86 25.05 -0.83
N THR A 597 -0.17 25.56 -0.14
CA THR A 597 -1.29 26.24 -0.78
C THR A 597 -0.87 27.65 -1.19
N LEU A 598 -0.40 27.84 -2.43
CA LEU A 598 -0.19 29.17 -3.01
C LEU A 598 -1.50 29.72 -3.60
N LEU A 599 -1.70 31.03 -3.44
CA LEU A 599 -2.90 31.81 -3.78
C LEU A 599 -3.27 31.89 -5.28
N TYR A 600 -2.70 31.08 -6.16
CA TYR A 600 -3.00 31.07 -7.58
C TYR A 600 -3.08 29.64 -8.13
N ASN A 601 -4.27 29.28 -8.65
CA ASN A 601 -4.77 28.10 -9.39
C ASN A 601 -3.81 27.10 -10.10
N ALA A 602 -2.63 26.79 -9.58
CA ALA A 602 -1.82 25.66 -9.97
C ALA A 602 -1.15 25.07 -8.71
N ALA A 603 -1.46 23.82 -8.39
CA ALA A 603 -0.76 23.09 -7.34
C ALA A 603 0.69 22.87 -7.80
N VAL A 604 1.65 23.52 -7.15
CA VAL A 604 3.09 23.30 -7.37
C VAL A 604 3.63 22.58 -6.14
N CYS A 605 4.22 21.40 -6.34
CA CYS A 605 4.90 20.67 -5.27
C CYS A 605 6.30 21.32 -5.07
N GLN A 606 6.64 21.70 -3.83
CA GLN A 606 7.91 22.37 -3.52
C GLN A 606 8.80 21.47 -2.63
N GLU A 607 10.09 21.33 -2.98
CA GLU A 607 11.04 20.48 -2.25
C GLU A 607 11.15 20.92 -0.78
N VAL A 608 11.04 19.99 0.16
CA VAL A 608 11.20 20.27 1.59
C VAL A 608 12.23 19.33 2.21
N THR A 609 13.18 19.90 2.95
CA THR A 609 14.11 19.17 3.83
C THR A 609 13.54 19.16 5.25
N PHE A 610 13.20 17.98 5.76
CA PHE A 610 12.67 17.82 7.12
C PHE A 610 13.77 17.44 8.11
N GLN A 611 13.82 18.09 9.27
CA GLN A 611 14.93 17.94 10.23
C GLN A 611 14.66 17.05 11.45
N HIS A 612 13.44 16.56 11.69
CA HIS A 612 13.17 15.63 12.82
C HIS A 612 12.00 14.69 12.49
N TRP A 613 12.30 13.39 12.33
CA TRP A 613 11.35 12.31 12.05
C TRP A 613 11.32 11.34 13.23
N VAL A 614 10.63 11.71 14.31
CA VAL A 614 10.12 10.72 15.26
C VAL A 614 8.64 10.70 14.94
N ILE A 615 8.12 9.59 14.41
CA ILE A 615 6.70 9.39 14.06
C ILE A 615 6.33 9.85 12.63
N PHE A 616 6.80 9.10 11.63
CA PHE A 616 6.03 8.93 10.40
C PHE A 616 5.59 7.48 10.32
N SER A 617 4.48 7.20 10.99
CA SER A 617 3.62 6.14 10.50
C SER A 617 2.38 6.73 9.84
N HIS A 618 1.73 7.81 10.32
CA HIS A 618 0.36 8.07 9.83
C HIS A 618 -0.16 9.52 9.85
N LEU A 619 0.54 10.53 9.31
CA LEU A 619 -0.16 11.80 9.03
C LEU A 619 0.33 12.61 7.84
N VAL A 620 0.59 11.92 6.75
CA VAL A 620 0.68 12.56 5.46
C VAL A 620 -0.02 11.71 4.42
N ARG A 621 -0.97 12.32 3.73
CA ARG A 621 -1.61 11.69 2.58
C ARG A 621 -0.74 11.94 1.36
N THR A 622 -0.42 10.89 0.63
CA THR A 622 0.22 11.04 -0.68
C THR A 622 -0.79 11.63 -1.67
N ILE A 623 -0.60 12.89 -2.07
CA ILE A 623 -1.06 13.35 -3.38
C ILE A 623 -0.02 12.84 -4.35
N ALA A 624 -0.22 11.62 -4.80
CA ALA A 624 0.58 11.10 -5.88
C ALA A 624 -0.05 11.71 -7.16
N LYS A 625 0.38 12.93 -7.50
CA LYS A 625 0.21 13.53 -8.83
C LYS A 625 1.59 13.52 -9.46
N THR A 626 1.88 12.40 -10.08
CA THR A 626 3.18 12.13 -10.66
C THR A 626 3.18 12.58 -12.12
N SER A 627 4.28 13.20 -12.56
CA SER A 627 4.52 13.46 -13.98
C SER A 627 4.86 12.13 -14.65
N THR A 628 3.86 11.54 -15.32
CA THR A 628 3.91 10.40 -16.26
C THR A 628 4.74 9.15 -15.88
N CYS A 629 4.02 8.02 -15.85
CA CYS A 629 4.51 6.68 -16.13
C CYS A 629 3.76 6.16 -17.37
#